data_AF-A0A4Q4LY44-F1
#
_entry.id   AF-A0A4Q4LY44-F1
#
_cell.length_a   1.000
_cell.length_b   1.000
_cell.length_c   1.000
_cell.angle_alpha   90.00
_cell.angle_beta   90.00
_cell.angle_gamma   90.00
#
_symmetry.space_group_name_H-M   'P 1'
#
loop_
_entity.id
_entity.type
_entity.pdbx_description
1 polymer ?
#
loop_
_entity_poly.entity_id
_entity_poly.type
_entity_poly.pdbx_seq_one_letter_code
_entity_poly.pdbx_strand_id
1 'polypeptide(L)'
;INAAIRSTIAFDRVGEEPGSQYQYFQPTRKKRLIVTNIFGTLHAQFGNMLVLASVYKSKLYPLLPSDTWLTKANLAALFKRTIAVISDVAQNSPILRMDLEILKNVQRQQGLE
;
A
#
# COMPACT_ATOMS: atom_id res chain seq x y z
N ILE A 1 -5.58 -8.14 9.02
CA ILE A 1 -4.99 -7.95 7.66
C ILE A 1 -5.97 -7.37 6.63
N ASN A 2 -7.21 -7.87 6.51
CA ASN A 2 -8.19 -7.38 5.52
C ASN A 2 -8.44 -5.87 5.62
N ALA A 3 -8.56 -5.33 6.84
CA ALA A 3 -8.70 -3.88 7.06
C ALA A 3 -7.50 -3.09 6.52
N ALA A 4 -6.27 -3.57 6.75
CA ALA A 4 -5.04 -2.93 6.25
C ALA A 4 -4.99 -2.94 4.71
N ILE A 5 -5.37 -4.06 4.07
CA ILE A 5 -5.45 -4.14 2.60
C ILE A 5 -6.50 -3.16 2.07
N ARG A 6 -7.74 -3.21 2.59
CA ARG A 6 -8.85 -2.36 2.14
C ARG A 6 -8.56 -0.87 2.33
N SER A 7 -7.99 -0.49 3.47
CA SER A 7 -7.60 0.89 3.77
C SER A 7 -6.50 1.39 2.82
N THR A 8 -5.55 0.52 2.44
CA THR A 8 -4.48 0.88 1.51
C THR A 8 -5.00 1.22 0.11
N ILE A 9 -6.00 0.47 -0.37
CA ILE A 9 -6.56 0.64 -1.72
C ILE A 9 -7.79 1.56 -1.79
N ALA A 10 -8.26 2.07 -0.65
CA ALA A 10 -9.51 2.84 -0.57
C ALA A 10 -9.52 4.08 -1.49
N PHE A 11 -8.34 4.62 -1.80
CA PHE A 11 -8.18 5.83 -2.62
C PHE A 11 -7.79 5.54 -4.08
N ASP A 12 -7.64 4.27 -4.47
CA ASP A 12 -7.13 3.91 -5.80
C ASP A 12 -8.07 4.30 -6.94
N ARG A 13 -9.37 4.41 -6.62
CA ARG A 13 -10.45 4.68 -7.57
C ARG A 13 -11.05 6.08 -7.43
N VAL A 14 -10.41 6.98 -6.67
CA VAL A 14 -10.93 8.34 -6.52
C VAL A 14 -10.87 9.05 -7.87
N GLY A 15 -12.05 9.43 -8.37
CA GLY A 15 -12.22 10.10 -9.66
C GLY A 15 -12.50 9.18 -10.85
N GLU A 16 -12.71 7.88 -10.62
CA GLU A 16 -13.12 6.94 -11.67
C GLU A 16 -14.62 7.00 -11.97
N GLU A 17 -15.00 6.62 -13.20
CA GLU A 17 -16.40 6.57 -13.63
C GLU A 17 -17.20 5.55 -12.81
N PRO A 18 -18.46 5.85 -12.43
CA PRO A 18 -19.34 4.89 -11.79
C PRO A 18 -19.47 3.60 -12.62
N GLY A 19 -19.32 2.45 -11.98
CA GLY A 19 -19.43 1.15 -12.64
C GLY A 19 -18.18 0.65 -13.39
N SER A 20 -17.10 1.45 -13.46
CA SER A 20 -15.80 0.97 -13.97
C SER A 20 -15.30 -0.26 -13.20
N GLN A 21 -14.51 -1.13 -13.85
CA GLN A 21 -13.88 -2.26 -13.16
C GLN A 21 -12.66 -1.78 -12.37
N TYR A 22 -12.50 -2.30 -11.15
CA TYR A 22 -11.32 -1.99 -10.34
C TYR A 22 -10.12 -2.80 -10.83
N GLN A 23 -9.02 -2.10 -11.14
CA GLN A 23 -7.72 -2.73 -11.38
C GLN A 23 -7.00 -2.88 -10.04
N TYR A 24 -6.94 -4.11 -9.54
CA TYR A 24 -6.41 -4.39 -8.21
C TYR A 24 -4.99 -3.86 -8.01
N PHE A 25 -4.83 -3.10 -6.92
CA PHE A 25 -3.55 -2.55 -6.46
C PHE A 25 -2.93 -1.58 -7.47
N GLN A 26 -3.75 -0.91 -8.27
CA GLN A 26 -3.30 0.12 -9.19
C GLN A 26 -4.04 1.43 -8.91
N PRO A 27 -3.32 2.53 -8.60
CA PRO A 27 -3.94 3.83 -8.46
C PRO A 27 -4.31 4.33 -9.87
N THR A 28 -5.61 4.50 -10.12
CA THR A 28 -6.16 4.89 -11.43
C THR A 28 -6.47 6.39 -11.55
N ARG A 29 -6.29 7.13 -10.45
CA ARG A 29 -6.56 8.57 -10.38
C ARG A 29 -5.89 9.36 -11.52
N LYS A 30 -6.70 10.11 -12.27
CA LYS A 30 -6.22 11.02 -13.34
C LYS A 30 -5.77 12.39 -12.84
N LYS A 31 -6.12 12.73 -11.60
CA LYS A 31 -5.84 14.03 -10.97
C LYS A 31 -5.20 13.82 -9.60
N ARG A 32 -4.54 14.86 -9.07
CA ARG A 32 -3.97 14.86 -7.72
C ARG A 32 -5.06 14.56 -6.69
N LEU A 33 -4.81 13.60 -5.82
CA LEU A 33 -5.69 13.29 -4.68
C LEU A 33 -5.62 14.44 -3.66
N ILE A 34 -6.77 15.04 -3.38
CA ILE A 34 -6.92 16.07 -2.33
C ILE A 34 -7.73 15.47 -1.19
N VAL A 35 -7.12 15.38 -0.02
CA VAL A 35 -7.74 14.93 1.23
C VAL A 35 -7.27 15.84 2.36
N THR A 36 -8.08 15.97 3.40
CA THR A 36 -7.84 16.90 4.53
C THR A 36 -6.49 16.70 5.20
N ASN A 37 -6.00 15.46 5.27
CA ASN A 37 -4.69 15.12 5.83
C ASN A 37 -3.96 14.08 4.96
N ILE A 38 -3.34 14.54 3.86
CA ILE A 38 -2.64 13.65 2.94
C ILE A 38 -1.41 12.98 3.59
N PHE A 39 -0.66 13.68 4.42
CA PHE A 39 0.53 13.12 5.06
C PHE A 39 0.17 12.01 6.06
N GLY A 40 -0.82 12.25 6.93
CA GLY A 40 -1.30 11.22 7.86
C GLY A 40 -1.90 10.02 7.14
N THR A 41 -2.64 10.25 6.05
CA THR A 41 -3.21 9.17 5.22
C THR A 41 -2.11 8.27 4.64
N LEU A 42 -1.04 8.86 4.13
CA LEU A 42 0.05 8.11 3.51
C LEU A 42 0.95 7.43 4.53
N HIS A 43 1.19 8.07 5.67
CA HIS A 43 1.90 7.44 6.77
C HIS A 43 1.15 6.20 7.31
N ALA A 44 -0.18 6.23 7.33
CA ALA A 44 -0.98 5.06 7.67
C ALA A 44 -0.86 3.94 6.61
N GLN A 45 -0.78 4.28 5.31
CA GLN A 45 -0.53 3.29 4.25
C GLN A 45 0.86 2.67 4.36
N PHE A 46 1.87 3.46 4.71
CA PHE A 46 3.20 2.98 5.06
C PHE A 46 3.15 1.94 6.19
N GLY A 47 2.49 2.27 7.31
CA GLY A 47 2.34 1.37 8.45
C GLY A 47 1.65 0.06 8.07
N ASN A 48 0.62 0.11 7.23
CA ASN A 48 -0.05 -1.08 6.71
C ASN A 48 0.92 -2.02 5.98
N MET A 49 1.84 -1.50 5.17
CA MET A 49 2.80 -2.33 4.45
C MET A 49 3.74 -3.08 5.39
N LEU A 50 4.18 -2.42 6.46
CA LEU A 50 5.02 -3.07 7.47
C LEU A 50 4.26 -4.17 8.21
N VAL A 51 3.00 -3.92 8.60
CA VAL A 51 2.15 -4.92 9.23
C VAL A 51 1.94 -6.12 8.31
N LEU A 52 1.60 -5.90 7.03
CA LEU A 52 1.36 -6.97 6.07
C LEU A 52 2.63 -7.79 5.81
N ALA A 53 3.78 -7.14 5.63
CA ALA A 53 5.07 -7.83 5.48
C ALA A 53 5.42 -8.67 6.71
N SER A 54 5.19 -8.12 7.91
CA SER A 54 5.44 -8.80 9.17
C SER A 54 4.55 -10.03 9.33
N VAL A 55 3.25 -9.89 9.06
CA VAL A 55 2.31 -11.02 9.13
C VAL A 55 2.69 -12.10 8.12
N TYR A 56 3.00 -11.73 6.88
CA TYR A 56 3.39 -12.65 5.81
C TYR A 56 4.64 -13.49 6.17
N LYS A 57 5.60 -12.92 6.91
CA LYS A 57 6.80 -13.63 7.37
C LYS A 57 6.66 -14.31 8.74
N SER A 58 5.60 -14.01 9.47
CA SER A 58 5.41 -14.54 10.82
C SER A 58 4.93 -15.99 10.79
N LYS A 59 5.09 -16.68 11.93
CA LYS A 59 4.49 -17.99 12.18
C LYS A 59 2.95 -17.96 12.20
N LEU A 60 2.33 -16.79 12.17
CA LEU A 60 0.87 -16.62 12.12
C LEU A 60 0.32 -16.74 10.70
N TYR A 61 1.16 -16.60 9.67
CA TYR A 61 0.72 -16.65 8.28
C TYR A 61 -0.08 -17.92 7.94
N PRO A 62 0.34 -19.14 8.35
CA PRO A 62 -0.42 -20.36 8.10
C PRO A 62 -1.77 -20.45 8.85
N LEU A 63 -1.99 -19.58 9.84
CA LEU A 63 -3.26 -19.50 10.58
C LEU A 63 -4.30 -18.61 9.89
N LEU A 64 -3.90 -17.93 8.81
CA LEU A 64 -4.84 -17.15 8.02
C LEU A 64 -5.73 -18.09 7.19
N PRO A 65 -6.98 -17.66 6.89
CA PRO A 65 -7.84 -18.38 5.95
C PRO A 65 -7.12 -18.65 4.62
N SER A 66 -7.37 -19.81 4.02
CA SER A 66 -6.76 -20.23 2.75
C SER A 66 -7.10 -19.30 1.57
N ASP A 67 -8.22 -18.60 1.65
CA ASP A 67 -8.69 -17.58 0.70
C ASP A 67 -8.18 -16.16 1.00
N THR A 68 -7.18 -16.03 1.89
CA THR A 68 -6.58 -14.74 2.24
C THR A 68 -6.03 -14.00 1.02
N TRP A 69 -6.28 -12.69 0.97
CA TRP A 69 -5.70 -11.82 -0.05
C TRP A 69 -4.23 -11.51 0.19
N LEU A 70 -3.67 -11.90 1.34
CA LEU A 70 -2.24 -11.72 1.64
C LEU A 70 -1.40 -12.81 0.97
N THR A 71 -1.31 -12.78 -0.35
CA THR A 71 -0.38 -13.63 -1.11
C THR A 71 0.91 -12.86 -1.40
N LYS A 72 1.99 -13.56 -1.78
CA LYS A 72 3.24 -12.91 -2.20
C LYS A 72 2.99 -11.89 -3.33
N ALA A 73 2.21 -12.30 -4.34
CA ALA A 73 1.90 -11.47 -5.50
C ALA A 73 1.14 -10.19 -5.10
N ASN A 74 0.10 -10.33 -4.28
CA ASN A 74 -0.69 -9.18 -3.82
C ASN A 74 0.13 -8.27 -2.90
N LEU A 75 0.99 -8.85 -2.06
CA LEU A 75 1.89 -8.07 -1.21
C LEU A 75 2.89 -7.26 -2.04
N ALA A 76 3.52 -7.87 -3.05
CA ALA A 76 4.42 -7.17 -3.96
C ALA A 76 3.70 -6.04 -4.73
N ALA A 77 2.48 -6.30 -5.22
CA ALA A 77 1.67 -5.29 -5.89
C ALA A 77 1.30 -4.13 -4.95
N LEU A 78 0.91 -4.42 -3.70
CA LEU A 78 0.63 -3.42 -2.67
C LEU A 78 1.85 -2.56 -2.34
N PHE A 79 3.04 -3.17 -2.23
CA PHE A 79 4.30 -2.45 -2.01
C PHE A 79 4.61 -1.52 -3.17
N LYS A 80 4.61 -2.04 -4.41
CA LYS A 80 4.87 -1.25 -5.62
C LYS A 80 3.94 -0.06 -5.72
N ARG A 81 2.65 -0.28 -5.50
CA ARG A 81 1.62 0.77 -5.50
C ARG A 81 1.84 1.81 -4.41
N THR A 82 2.12 1.38 -3.18
CA THR A 82 2.29 2.29 -2.05
C THR A 82 3.56 3.13 -2.19
N ILE A 83 4.65 2.53 -2.66
CA ILE A 83 5.89 3.24 -2.99
C ILE A 83 5.64 4.31 -4.06
N ALA A 84 4.92 3.97 -5.14
CA ALA A 84 4.58 4.95 -6.18
C ALA A 84 3.78 6.13 -5.62
N VAL A 85 2.70 5.85 -4.86
CA VAL A 85 1.82 6.90 -4.31
C VAL A 85 2.53 7.77 -3.27
N ILE A 86 3.40 7.21 -2.43
CA ILE A 86 4.18 7.99 -1.46
C ILE A 86 5.24 8.83 -2.19
N SER A 87 5.87 8.29 -3.23
CA SER A 87 6.90 8.99 -4.01
C SER A 87 6.39 10.30 -4.61
N ASP A 88 5.13 10.37 -5.04
CA ASP A 88 4.48 11.58 -5.60
C ASP A 88 4.52 12.80 -4.65
N VAL A 89 4.64 12.57 -3.35
CA VAL A 89 4.52 13.60 -2.31
C VAL A 89 5.67 13.62 -1.31
N ALA A 90 6.53 12.61 -1.32
CA ALA A 90 7.66 12.48 -0.41
C ALA A 90 8.60 13.71 -0.45
N GLN A 91 8.77 14.35 -1.61
CA GLN A 91 9.60 15.56 -1.71
C GLN A 91 9.16 16.68 -0.75
N ASN A 92 7.87 16.75 -0.44
CA ASN A 92 7.27 17.78 0.41
C ASN A 92 7.28 17.45 1.91
N SER A 93 7.75 16.26 2.32
CA SER A 93 7.74 15.82 3.71
C SER A 93 8.96 14.95 4.04
N PRO A 94 9.86 15.40 4.94
CA PRO A 94 11.01 14.59 5.38
C PRO A 94 10.60 13.23 5.96
N ILE A 95 9.45 13.18 6.65
CA ILE A 95 8.92 11.95 7.23
C ILE A 95 8.54 10.97 6.11
N LEU A 96 7.80 11.43 5.09
CA LEU A 96 7.43 10.55 3.97
C LEU A 96 8.62 10.11 3.12
N ARG A 97 9.70 10.91 3.04
CA ARG A 97 10.96 10.43 2.43
C ARG A 97 11.54 9.26 3.21
N MET A 98 11.58 9.36 4.54
CA MET A 98 12.06 8.27 5.38
C MET A 98 11.18 7.02 5.23
N ASP A 99 9.85 7.19 5.28
CA ASP A 99 8.89 6.10 5.07
C ASP A 99 9.13 5.41 3.72
N LEU A 100 9.32 6.19 2.64
CA LEU A 100 9.61 5.67 1.30
C LEU A 100 10.88 4.82 1.24
N GLU A 101 11.97 5.31 1.85
CA GLU A 101 13.24 4.58 1.88
C GLU A 101 13.15 3.30 2.72
N ILE A 102 12.42 3.33 3.83
CA ILE A 102 12.13 2.13 4.62
C ILE A 102 11.34 1.11 3.78
N LEU A 103 10.30 1.53 3.04
CA LEU A 103 9.53 0.60 2.20
C LEU A 103 10.37 -0.03 1.10
N LYS A 104 11.20 0.75 0.39
CA LYS A 104 12.11 0.21 -0.63
C LYS A 104 13.08 -0.83 -0.03
N ASN A 105 13.62 -0.54 1.15
CA ASN A 105 14.51 -1.47 1.86
C ASN A 105 13.78 -2.76 2.25
N VAL A 106 12.58 -2.66 2.82
CA VAL A 106 11.76 -3.82 3.15
C VAL A 106 11.40 -4.61 1.90
N GLN A 107 10.98 -3.95 0.81
CA GLN A 107 10.64 -4.61 -0.45
C GLN A 107 11.79 -5.49 -0.96
N ARG A 108 13.03 -4.95 -0.97
CA ARG A 108 14.26 -5.67 -1.32
C ARG A 108 14.52 -6.86 -0.41
N GLN A 109 14.55 -6.63 0.91
CA GLN A 109 14.85 -7.68 1.89
C GLN A 109 13.85 -8.84 1.86
N GLN A 110 12.60 -8.56 1.48
CA GLN A 110 11.53 -9.54 1.43
C GLN A 110 11.37 -10.21 0.05
N GLY A 111 12.13 -9.80 -0.96
CA GLY A 111 12.05 -10.32 -2.33
C GLY A 111 10.68 -10.04 -2.97
N LEU A 112 10.21 -8.79 -2.82
CA LEU A 112 8.92 -8.27 -3.29
C LEU A 112 9.05 -7.25 -4.45
N GLU A 113 10.23 -7.15 -5.06
CA GLU A 113 10.48 -6.32 -6.25
C GLU A 113 9.89 -6.94 -7.52
#